data_AF-N1UZE7-F1
#
_entry.id   AF-N1UZE7-F1
#
_cell.length_a   1.000
_cell.length_b   1.000
_cell.length_c   1.000
_cell.angle_alpha   90.00
_cell.angle_beta   90.00
_cell.angle_gamma   90.00
#
_symmetry.space_group_name_H-M   'P 1'
#
loop_
_entity.id
_entity.type
_entity.pdbx_description
1 polymer ?
#
loop_
_entity_poly.entity_id
_entity_poly.type
_entity_poly.pdbx_seq_one_letter_code
_entity_poly.pdbx_strand_id
1 'polypeptide(L)'
;MLLAGLSLGSTFFTLEAQSAGTRIPIPNLNINVNEAKSPRETSLSLMVLFLVTILSLAPAIVMSLTSFTKIVIVLDFVRRALSIQNLPPNQVMMGLALFMTFFIMAPTLNTVNEKALGPYLEGKIDTNAFFEKGMIPIREFMMRQIGTSGAKDVALF
;
A
#
# COMPACT_ATOMS: atom_id res chain seq x y z
N MET A 1 55.53 -28.36 11.95
CA MET A 1 55.31 -29.53 12.83
C MET A 1 54.81 -29.03 14.18
N LEU A 2 53.58 -29.43 14.52
CA LEU A 2 53.01 -29.59 15.87
C LEU A 2 53.24 -28.49 16.93
N LEU A 3 52.24 -27.62 17.07
CA LEU A 3 51.72 -27.16 18.37
C LEU A 3 50.34 -27.83 18.50
N ALA A 4 50.14 -28.83 19.37
CA ALA A 4 49.75 -28.65 20.78
C ALA A 4 48.58 -27.64 20.86
N GLY A 5 47.33 -28.03 21.10
CA GLY A 5 46.83 -28.95 22.11
C GLY A 5 45.84 -28.17 22.98
N LEU A 6 44.73 -28.81 23.36
CA LEU A 6 43.74 -28.37 24.35
C LEU A 6 42.71 -27.28 23.95
N SER A 7 41.56 -27.77 23.48
CA SER A 7 40.24 -27.27 23.89
C SER A 7 39.23 -28.41 23.77
N LEU A 8 39.35 -29.39 24.67
CA LEU A 8 38.27 -30.31 25.03
C LEU A 8 37.13 -29.51 25.66
N GLY A 9 35.90 -29.65 25.16
CA GLY A 9 34.70 -29.22 25.87
C GLY A 9 33.69 -28.41 25.07
N SER A 10 32.96 -29.07 24.16
CA SER A 10 31.56 -28.75 23.85
C SER A 10 30.98 -29.75 22.84
N THR A 11 31.05 -31.03 23.20
CA THR A 11 30.06 -32.01 22.77
C THR A 11 28.73 -31.65 23.44
N PHE A 12 28.03 -30.66 22.89
CA PHE A 12 26.63 -30.37 23.20
C PHE A 12 25.90 -30.04 21.90
N PHE A 13 25.04 -30.97 21.51
CA PHE A 13 23.84 -30.72 20.71
C PHE A 13 24.03 -30.27 19.26
N THR A 14 24.17 -31.27 18.37
CA THR A 14 23.66 -31.17 17.00
C THR A 14 22.13 -31.10 17.05
N LEU A 15 21.58 -29.89 17.14
CA LEU A 15 20.19 -29.64 16.77
C LEU A 15 20.16 -29.49 15.26
N GLU A 16 19.87 -30.60 14.58
CA GLU A 16 19.30 -30.59 13.25
C GLU A 16 17.97 -29.82 13.33
N ALA A 17 18.02 -28.50 13.08
CA ALA A 17 16.84 -27.78 12.64
C ALA A 17 16.56 -28.22 11.21
N GLN A 18 15.97 -29.40 11.06
CA GLN A 18 15.35 -29.87 9.83
C GLN A 18 14.19 -28.90 9.53
N SER A 19 14.49 -27.84 8.78
CA SER A 19 13.47 -26.97 8.22
C SER A 19 12.76 -27.73 7.11
N ALA A 20 11.77 -28.54 7.52
CA ALA A 20 10.64 -28.89 6.68
C ALA A 20 9.77 -27.62 6.46
N GLY A 21 10.39 -26.58 5.92
CA GLY A 21 9.71 -25.41 5.40
C GLY A 21 9.36 -25.71 3.95
N THR A 22 8.06 -25.82 3.67
CA THR A 22 7.49 -25.72 2.33
C THR A 22 8.32 -24.73 1.52
N ARG A 23 9.06 -25.22 0.52
CA ARG A 23 9.78 -24.35 -0.42
C ARG A 23 8.71 -23.56 -1.15
N ILE A 24 8.38 -22.37 -0.64
CA ILE A 24 7.56 -21.41 -1.35
C ILE A 24 8.38 -21.06 -2.58
N PRO A 25 7.96 -21.44 -3.81
CA PRO A 25 8.64 -20.99 -5.00
C PRO A 25 8.47 -19.47 -5.04
N ILE A 26 9.51 -18.74 -4.63
CA ILE A 26 9.54 -17.29 -4.74
C ILE A 26 9.71 -17.02 -6.24
N PRO A 27 8.73 -16.38 -6.91
CA PRO A 27 8.88 -16.03 -8.31
C PRO A 27 10.08 -15.09 -8.45
N ASN A 28 11.09 -15.50 -9.22
CA ASN A 28 12.21 -14.63 -9.53
C ASN A 28 11.81 -13.67 -10.66
N LEU A 29 11.42 -12.44 -10.32
CA LEU A 29 11.29 -11.36 -11.30
C LEU A 29 12.68 -10.91 -11.75
N ASN A 30 13.20 -11.56 -12.79
CA ASN A 30 14.45 -11.13 -13.42
C ASN A 30 14.14 -10.24 -14.64
N ILE A 31 14.36 -8.94 -14.50
CA ILE A 31 14.27 -7.96 -15.60
C ILE A 31 15.53 -8.12 -16.46
N ASN A 32 15.52 -9.12 -17.34
CA ASN A 32 16.55 -9.26 -18.35
C ASN A 32 16.15 -8.48 -19.60
N VAL A 33 17.01 -7.57 -20.04
CA VAL A 33 16.87 -6.89 -21.33
C VAL A 33 17.55 -7.77 -22.38
N ASN A 34 16.81 -8.73 -22.94
CA ASN A 34 17.25 -9.56 -24.06
C ASN A 34 16.63 -9.03 -25.37
N GLU A 35 17.32 -9.20 -26.50
CA GLU A 35 16.73 -8.92 -27.82
C GLU A 35 15.48 -9.79 -28.03
N ALA A 36 14.33 -9.13 -28.20
CA ALA A 36 13.05 -9.80 -28.36
C ALA A 36 13.00 -10.57 -29.68
N LYS A 37 12.90 -11.90 -29.60
CA LYS A 37 12.78 -12.78 -30.78
C LYS A 37 11.36 -12.81 -31.35
N SER A 38 10.38 -12.16 -30.71
CA SER A 38 8.99 -12.05 -31.19
C SER A 38 8.27 -10.80 -30.65
N PRO A 39 7.51 -10.04 -31.48
CA PRO A 39 6.74 -8.86 -31.06
C PRO A 39 5.78 -9.07 -29.87
N ARG A 40 5.34 -10.31 -29.67
CA ARG A 40 4.43 -10.70 -28.58
C ARG A 40 5.11 -10.71 -27.21
N GLU A 41 6.39 -11.07 -27.13
CA GLU A 41 7.18 -11.07 -25.89
C GLU A 41 7.48 -9.65 -25.40
N THR A 42 7.76 -8.73 -26.33
CA THR A 42 7.92 -7.30 -26.02
C THR A 42 6.62 -6.71 -25.49
N SER A 43 5.47 -7.05 -26.10
CA SER A 43 4.16 -6.56 -25.65
C SER A 43 3.79 -7.04 -24.25
N LEU A 44 4.09 -8.30 -23.92
CA LEU A 44 3.84 -8.85 -22.59
C LEU A 44 4.77 -8.24 -21.54
N SER A 45 6.05 -8.06 -21.88
CA SER A 45 7.04 -7.42 -20.99
C SER A 45 6.68 -5.96 -20.70
N LEU A 46 6.24 -5.20 -21.71
CA LEU A 46 5.74 -3.83 -21.54
C LEU A 46 4.44 -3.80 -20.72
N MET A 47 3.50 -4.70 -20.96
CA MET A 47 2.25 -4.78 -20.18
C MET A 47 2.52 -5.04 -18.70
N VAL A 48 3.44 -5.97 -18.39
CA VAL A 48 3.86 -6.24 -17.01
C VAL A 48 4.55 -5.03 -16.39
N LEU A 49 5.41 -4.34 -17.14
CA LEU A 49 6.06 -3.11 -16.67
C LEU A 49 5.01 -2.06 -16.28
N PHE A 50 4.04 -1.79 -17.16
CA PHE A 50 2.94 -0.85 -16.87
C PHE A 50 2.11 -1.27 -15.66
N LEU A 51 1.81 -2.56 -15.52
CA LEU A 51 1.05 -3.06 -14.37
C LEU A 51 1.80 -2.82 -13.06
N VAL A 52 3.11 -3.09 -13.01
CA VAL A 52 3.95 -2.84 -11.83
C VAL A 52 4.03 -1.34 -11.53
N THR A 53 4.13 -0.48 -12.56
CA THR A 53 4.13 0.97 -12.38
C THR A 53 2.83 1.46 -11.74
N ILE A 54 1.67 1.01 -12.24
CA ILE A 54 0.36 1.38 -11.68
C ILE A 54 0.22 0.87 -10.25
N LEU A 55 0.61 -0.37 -9.99
CA LEU A 55 0.51 -0.99 -8.65
C LEU A 55 1.39 -0.28 -7.61
N SER A 56 2.56 0.20 -8.01
CA SER A 56 3.47 0.98 -7.17
C SER A 56 2.89 2.35 -6.78
N LEU A 57 2.20 3.02 -7.72
CA LEU A 57 1.59 4.33 -7.47
C LEU A 57 0.24 4.24 -6.75
N ALA A 58 -0.49 3.12 -6.90
CA ALA A 58 -1.80 2.91 -6.30
C ALA A 58 -1.90 3.26 -4.79
N PRO A 59 -1.00 2.79 -3.89
CA PRO A 59 -1.10 3.12 -2.47
C PRO A 59 -0.93 4.61 -2.19
N ALA A 60 -0.03 5.30 -2.92
CA ALA A 60 0.19 6.73 -2.75
C ALA A 60 -1.04 7.54 -3.21
N ILE A 61 -1.65 7.16 -4.33
CA ILE A 61 -2.87 7.80 -4.85
C ILE A 61 -4.01 7.63 -3.85
N VAL A 62 -4.23 6.42 -3.33
CA VAL A 62 -5.28 6.15 -2.34
C VAL A 62 -5.04 6.98 -1.07
N MET A 63 -3.81 7.07 -0.58
CA MET A 63 -3.50 7.94 0.57
C MET A 63 -3.77 9.42 0.26
N SER A 64 -3.45 9.91 -0.95
CA SER A 64 -3.69 11.30 -1.33
C SER A 64 -5.17 11.66 -1.51
N LEU A 65 -6.00 10.71 -1.93
CA LEU A 65 -7.44 10.92 -2.15
C LEU A 65 -8.27 10.83 -0.85
N THR A 66 -7.65 10.48 0.28
CA THR A 66 -8.32 10.31 1.58
C THR A 66 -7.91 11.41 2.58
N SER A 67 -8.42 11.33 3.81
CA SER A 67 -8.03 12.25 4.89
C SER A 67 -6.59 12.06 5.40
N PHE A 68 -5.86 11.07 4.91
CA PHE A 68 -4.55 10.69 5.41
C PHE A 68 -3.57 11.86 5.45
N THR A 69 -3.44 12.60 4.34
CA THR A 69 -2.52 13.74 4.23
C THR A 69 -2.77 14.81 5.30
N LYS A 70 -4.04 15.16 5.55
CA LYS A 70 -4.41 16.16 6.56
C LYS A 70 -4.03 15.70 7.97
N ILE A 71 -4.28 14.43 8.28
CA ILE A 71 -4.01 13.85 9.60
C ILE A 71 -2.50 13.80 9.86
N VAL A 72 -1.70 13.35 8.89
CA VAL A 72 -0.24 13.31 9.02
C VAL A 72 0.34 14.70 9.26
N ILE A 73 -0.12 15.71 8.52
CA ILE A 73 0.35 17.10 8.68
C ILE A 73 0.01 17.65 10.07
N VAL A 74 -1.22 17.43 10.55
CA VAL A 74 -1.65 17.89 11.88
C VAL A 74 -0.85 17.21 12.98
N LEU A 75 -0.66 15.89 12.90
CA LEU A 75 0.13 15.14 13.87
C LEU A 75 1.61 15.55 13.85
N ASP A 76 2.17 15.82 12.67
CA ASP A 76 3.54 16.32 12.55
C ASP A 76 3.70 17.74 13.12
N PHE A 77 2.70 18.61 12.94
CA PHE A 77 2.69 19.92 13.61
C PHE A 77 2.64 19.78 15.13
N VAL A 78 1.84 18.87 15.67
CA VAL A 78 1.80 18.59 17.11
C VAL A 78 3.17 18.11 17.60
N ARG A 79 3.83 17.20 16.87
CA ARG A 79 5.17 16.73 17.22
C ARG A 79 6.17 17.88 17.29
N ARG A 80 6.20 18.75 16.28
CA ARG A 80 7.09 19.93 16.25
C ARG A 80 6.78 20.89 17.41
N ALA A 81 5.49 21.07 17.73
CA ALA A 81 5.04 21.95 18.80
C ALA A 81 5.49 21.47 20.20
N LEU A 82 5.61 20.16 20.41
CA LEU A 82 6.04 19.59 21.69
C LEU A 82 7.56 19.76 21.94
N SER A 83 8.35 20.23 20.96
CA SER A 83 9.81 20.43 21.05
C SER A 83 10.60 19.21 21.57
N ILE A 84 9.99 18.02 21.53
CA ILE A 84 10.61 16.75 21.89
C ILE A 84 11.32 16.18 20.66
N GLN A 85 12.59 15.84 20.83
CA GLN A 85 13.35 15.21 19.76
C GLN A 85 12.98 13.73 19.66
N ASN A 86 12.66 13.27 18.45
CA ASN A 86 12.53 11.86 18.09
C ASN A 86 11.39 11.05 18.76
N LEU A 87 10.51 11.70 19.51
CA LEU A 87 9.27 11.12 20.03
C LEU A 87 8.08 11.94 19.51
N PRO A 88 7.02 11.32 18.97
CA PRO A 88 6.85 9.90 18.64
C PRO A 88 7.61 9.49 17.36
N PRO A 89 8.01 8.21 17.20
CA PRO A 89 8.64 7.70 15.97
C PRO A 89 7.75 7.89 14.74
N ASN A 90 8.35 8.13 13.56
CA ASN A 90 7.61 8.31 12.30
C ASN A 90 6.66 7.12 12.01
N GLN A 91 7.08 5.89 12.33
CA GLN A 91 6.27 4.69 12.13
C GLN A 91 4.99 4.71 12.98
N VAL A 92 5.05 5.21 14.21
CA VAL A 92 3.88 5.32 15.10
C VAL A 92 2.92 6.38 14.57
N MET A 93 3.43 7.52 14.13
CA MET A 93 2.61 8.59 13.54
C MET A 93 1.89 8.11 12.27
N MET A 94 2.60 7.38 11.39
CA MET A 94 2.02 6.81 10.19
C MET A 94 0.96 5.75 10.50
N GLY A 95 1.20 4.90 11.50
CA GLY A 95 0.21 3.91 11.96
C GLY A 95 -1.05 4.56 12.54
N LEU A 96 -0.89 5.57 13.40
CA LEU A 96 -2.01 6.35 13.94
C LEU A 96 -2.79 7.07 12.83
N ALA A 97 -2.09 7.66 11.85
CA ALA A 97 -2.72 8.33 10.72
C ALA A 97 -3.54 7.35 9.86
N LEU A 98 -3.03 6.14 9.59
CA LEU A 98 -3.77 5.12 8.85
C LEU A 98 -5.01 4.66 9.62
N PHE A 99 -4.90 4.40 10.92
CA PHE A 99 -6.04 3.97 11.73
C PHE A 99 -7.14 5.04 11.78
N MET A 100 -6.76 6.30 12.01
CA MET A 100 -7.68 7.43 11.97
C MET A 100 -8.30 7.62 10.58
N THR A 101 -7.54 7.37 9.51
CA THR A 101 -8.07 7.43 8.14
C THR A 101 -9.15 6.39 7.93
N PHE A 102 -8.93 5.13 8.34
CA PHE A 102 -9.96 4.10 8.25
C PHE A 102 -11.20 4.45 9.07
N PHE A 103 -11.03 4.99 10.28
CA PHE A 103 -12.14 5.44 11.11
C PHE A 103 -12.98 6.52 10.43
N ILE A 104 -12.33 7.53 9.83
CA ILE A 104 -13.02 8.62 9.12
C ILE A 104 -13.65 8.15 7.80
N MET A 105 -13.01 7.20 7.11
CA MET A 105 -13.46 6.67 5.82
C MET A 105 -14.48 5.54 5.92
N ALA A 106 -14.74 4.99 7.11
CA ALA A 106 -15.72 3.93 7.34
C ALA A 106 -17.07 4.13 6.59
N PRO A 107 -17.75 5.29 6.64
CA PRO A 107 -19.02 5.47 5.91
C PRO A 107 -18.86 5.44 4.39
N THR A 108 -17.75 5.96 3.86
CA THR A 108 -17.45 5.93 2.42
C THR A 108 -17.19 4.49 1.96
N LEU A 109 -16.41 3.73 2.73
CA LEU A 109 -16.11 2.32 2.44
C LEU A 109 -17.37 1.45 2.50
N ASN A 110 -18.26 1.68 3.47
CA ASN A 110 -19.54 0.98 3.55
C ASN A 110 -20.42 1.28 2.32
N THR A 111 -20.48 2.55 1.90
CA THR A 111 -21.24 2.95 0.72
C THR A 111 -20.70 2.31 -0.56
N VAL A 112 -19.38 2.24 -0.72
CA VAL A 112 -18.74 1.53 -1.85
C VAL A 112 -19.09 0.03 -1.80
N ASN A 113 -19.04 -0.58 -0.62
CA ASN A 113 -19.35 -2.00 -0.46
C ASN A 113 -20.79 -2.31 -0.88
N GLU A 114 -21.76 -1.54 -0.38
CA GLU A 114 -23.18 -1.74 -0.66
C GLU A 114 -23.58 -1.42 -2.11
N LYS A 115 -23.03 -0.33 -2.69
CA LYS A 115 -23.46 0.17 -4.01
C LYS A 115 -22.67 -0.37 -5.18
N ALA A 116 -21.41 -0.77 -4.97
CA ALA A 116 -20.52 -1.22 -6.03
C ALA A 116 -20.04 -2.66 -5.80
N LEU A 117 -19.43 -2.97 -4.66
CA LEU A 117 -18.77 -4.26 -4.45
C LEU A 117 -19.76 -5.43 -4.38
N GLY A 118 -20.81 -5.33 -3.56
CA GLY A 118 -21.84 -6.36 -3.44
C GLY A 118 -22.51 -6.69 -4.79
N PRO A 119 -23.07 -5.70 -5.51
CA PRO A 119 -23.69 -5.93 -6.80
C PRO A 119 -22.73 -6.46 -7.87
N TYR A 120 -21.44 -6.11 -7.81
CA TYR A 120 -20.43 -6.61 -8.75
C TYR A 120 -20.12 -8.10 -8.49
N LEU A 121 -19.95 -8.48 -7.22
CA LEU A 121 -19.72 -9.88 -6.83
C LEU A 121 -20.94 -10.76 -7.11
N GLU A 122 -22.14 -10.20 -7.04
CA GLU A 122 -23.40 -10.88 -7.40
C GLU A 122 -23.66 -10.91 -8.91
N GLY A 123 -22.78 -10.33 -9.74
CA GLY A 123 -22.92 -10.28 -11.20
C GLY A 123 -24.06 -9.38 -11.69
N LYS A 124 -24.59 -8.50 -10.85
CA LYS A 124 -25.69 -7.58 -11.18
C LYS A 124 -25.22 -6.32 -11.91
N ILE A 125 -23.93 -5.99 -11.86
CA ILE A 125 -23.34 -4.84 -12.55
C ILE A 125 -22.08 -5.24 -13.31
N ASP A 126 -21.86 -4.62 -14.48
CA ASP A 126 -20.62 -4.75 -15.24
C ASP A 126 -19.47 -3.94 -14.61
N THR A 127 -18.24 -4.25 -15.00
CA THR A 127 -17.01 -3.55 -14.60
C THR A 127 -17.12 -2.04 -14.79
N ASN A 128 -17.70 -1.57 -15.89
CA ASN A 128 -17.88 -0.14 -16.15
C ASN A 128 -18.81 0.52 -15.12
N ALA A 129 -19.94 -0.13 -14.82
CA ALA A 129 -20.90 0.34 -13.82
C ALA A 129 -20.33 0.25 -12.39
N PHE A 130 -19.45 -0.72 -12.12
CA PHE A 130 -18.70 -0.80 -10.85
C PHE A 130 -17.81 0.42 -10.66
N PHE A 131 -17.02 0.80 -11.67
CA PHE A 131 -16.18 1.99 -11.60
C PHE A 131 -17.01 3.26 -11.43
N GLU A 132 -18.08 3.43 -12.20
CA GLU A 132 -18.94 4.61 -12.11
C GLU A 132 -19.58 4.75 -10.72
N LYS A 133 -20.21 3.68 -10.21
CA LYS A 133 -20.86 3.67 -8.90
C LYS A 133 -19.86 3.75 -7.74
N GLY A 134 -18.68 3.17 -7.89
CA GLY A 134 -17.62 3.18 -6.87
C GLY A 134 -16.93 4.53 -6.73
N MET A 135 -16.84 5.31 -7.82
CA MET A 135 -16.22 6.65 -7.79
C MET A 135 -17.11 7.71 -7.10
N ILE A 136 -18.44 7.59 -7.20
CA ILE A 136 -19.38 8.56 -6.61
C ILE A 136 -19.11 8.83 -5.11
N PRO A 137 -19.06 7.81 -4.22
CA PRO A 137 -18.84 8.06 -2.79
C PRO A 137 -17.46 8.66 -2.48
N ILE A 138 -16.43 8.33 -3.25
CA ILE A 138 -15.09 8.95 -3.10
C ILE A 138 -15.16 10.43 -3.50
N ARG A 139 -15.81 10.74 -4.62
CA ARG A 139 -16.00 12.13 -5.08
C ARG A 139 -16.80 12.95 -4.08
N GLU A 140 -17.88 12.39 -3.53
CA GLU A 140 -18.69 13.05 -2.52
C GLU A 140 -17.90 13.32 -1.24
N PHE A 141 -17.08 12.37 -0.79
CA PHE A 141 -16.15 12.57 0.31
C PHE A 141 -15.19 13.74 0.04
N MET A 142 -14.57 13.80 -1.15
CA MET A 142 -13.66 14.88 -1.52
C MET A 142 -14.37 16.24 -1.54
N MET A 143 -15.56 16.34 -2.13
CA MET A 143 -16.36 17.57 -2.15
C MET A 143 -16.68 18.06 -0.74
N ARG A 144 -16.96 17.14 0.20
CA ARG A 144 -17.17 17.48 1.60
C ARG A 144 -15.90 18.00 2.30
N GLN A 145 -14.70 17.57 1.90
CA GLN A 145 -13.44 18.06 2.47
C GLN A 145 -13.06 19.46 1.95
N ILE A 146 -13.46 19.82 0.73
CA ILE A 146 -13.19 21.12 0.10
C ILE A 146 -14.05 22.25 0.73
N GLY A 147 -15.25 21.91 1.21
CA GLY A 147 -16.13 22.84 1.95
C GLY A 147 -16.60 24.05 1.14
N THR A 148 -17.20 25.04 1.82
CA THR A 148 -17.73 26.27 1.19
C THR A 148 -16.66 27.19 0.62
N SER A 149 -15.45 27.17 1.18
CA SER A 149 -14.33 28.01 0.72
C SER A 149 -13.69 27.47 -0.55
N GLY A 150 -13.53 26.15 -0.67
CA GLY A 150 -12.87 25.56 -1.83
C GLY A 150 -13.77 25.42 -3.07
N ALA A 151 -15.07 25.73 -2.98
CA ALA A 151 -15.91 25.89 -4.17
C ALA A 151 -15.40 27.02 -5.09
N LYS A 152 -14.75 28.04 -4.51
CA LYS A 152 -14.06 29.09 -5.27
C LYS A 152 -12.81 28.57 -5.96
N ASP A 153 -12.07 27.67 -5.30
CA ASP A 153 -10.86 27.07 -5.85
C ASP A 153 -11.19 26.11 -7.01
N VAL A 154 -12.28 25.34 -6.89
CA VAL A 154 -12.76 24.48 -7.99
C VAL A 154 -13.21 25.30 -9.21
N ALA A 155 -13.74 26.50 -9.01
CA ALA A 155 -14.14 27.37 -10.11
C ALA A 155 -12.96 28.03 -10.86
N LEU A 156 -11.75 27.98 -10.29
CA LEU A 156 -10.54 28.58 -10.88
C LEU A 156 -9.81 27.63 -11.85
N PHE A 157 -10.02 26.32 -11.73
CA PHE A 157 -9.40 25.27 -12.55
C PHE A 157 -10.37 24.76 -13.62
#